data_AF-A0A0E1WBA3-F1
#
_entry.id   AF-A0A0E1WBA3-F1
#
_cell.length_a   1.000
_cell.length_b   1.000
_cell.length_c   1.000
_cell.angle_alpha   90.00
_cell.angle_beta   90.00
_cell.angle_gamma   90.00
#
_symmetry.space_group_name_H-M   'P 1'
#
loop_
_entity.id
_entity.type
_entity.pdbx_description
1 polymer ?
#
loop_
_entity_poly.entity_id
_entity_poly.type
_entity_poly.pdbx_seq_one_letter_code
_entity_poly.pdbx_strand_id
1 'polypeptide(L)'
;MAKLAASNQFGIPNQTDVFAVDGNGSLRVSWVVSAGAWNGPAQIGPAGLFPSRAAVASSNQFGIPNQTDVFAVGRDGALNVAWVVSADRWNGPTPISAAGLFPAGAAIAASNQFGIPNQTDVFAVSDSGALNVAWVVSAERWNGPIPISAAGHFPAGAPLATSNQFGIPNQTDVFAADSDGVLHVAWVVSAGNWNGPISIA
;
A
#
# COMPACT_ATOMS: atom_id res chain seq x y z
N MET A 1 -8.77 -15.56 5.82
CA MET A 1 -7.93 -14.85 6.81
C MET A 1 -8.23 -13.35 6.69
N ALA A 2 -8.18 -12.56 7.76
CA ALA A 2 -8.32 -11.10 7.65
C ALA A 2 -7.00 -10.51 7.14
N LYS A 3 -7.05 -9.63 6.14
CA LYS A 3 -5.88 -8.92 5.63
C LYS A 3 -5.78 -7.60 6.41
N LEU A 4 -4.77 -7.49 7.26
CA LEU A 4 -4.60 -6.38 8.21
C LEU A 4 -3.27 -5.67 7.92
N ALA A 5 -3.20 -4.39 8.25
CA ALA A 5 -1.96 -3.63 8.28
C ALA A 5 -1.82 -2.99 9.66
N ALA A 6 -0.60 -2.88 10.16
CA ALA A 6 -0.30 -2.19 11.39
C ALA A 6 0.79 -1.15 11.13
N SER A 7 0.66 0.02 11.74
CA SER A 7 1.63 1.10 11.62
C SER A 7 1.67 1.90 12.92
N ASN A 8 2.80 2.56 13.16
CA ASN A 8 2.76 3.72 14.03
C ASN A 8 1.86 4.81 13.40
N GLN A 9 1.10 5.56 14.19
CA GLN A 9 0.50 6.80 13.71
C GLN A 9 1.59 7.88 13.72
N PHE A 10 2.21 8.14 12.56
CA PHE A 10 3.34 9.06 12.43
C PHE A 10 3.00 10.44 13.00
N GLY A 11 3.93 11.01 13.77
CA GLY A 11 3.70 12.20 14.60
C GLY A 11 3.25 11.90 16.05
N ILE A 12 2.85 10.66 16.35
CA ILE A 12 2.52 10.19 17.70
C ILE A 12 3.39 8.95 18.00
N PRO A 13 4.58 9.11 18.62
CA PRO A 13 5.60 8.07 18.68
C PRO A 13 5.24 6.86 19.54
N ASN A 14 4.19 6.96 20.35
CA ASN A 14 3.74 5.93 21.26
C ASN A 14 2.36 5.36 20.89
N GLN A 15 1.88 5.60 19.67
CA GLN A 15 0.60 5.08 19.19
C GLN A 15 0.81 4.03 18.10
N THR A 16 0.18 2.86 18.28
CA THR A 16 0.10 1.82 17.25
C THR A 16 -1.33 1.72 16.73
N ASP A 17 -1.47 1.77 15.42
CA ASP A 17 -2.73 1.62 14.69
C ASP A 17 -2.79 0.27 13.99
N VAL A 18 -3.99 -0.31 13.94
CA VAL A 18 -4.31 -1.53 13.19
C VAL A 18 -5.49 -1.25 12.28
N PHE A 19 -5.28 -1.46 10.99
CA PHE A 19 -6.24 -1.20 9.91
C PHE A 19 -6.87 -2.49 9.40
N ALA A 20 -8.17 -2.42 9.12
CA ALA A 20 -8.95 -3.52 8.55
C ALA A 20 -10.13 -2.97 7.75
N VAL A 21 -10.67 -3.77 6.83
CA VAL A 21 -11.99 -3.51 6.23
C VAL A 21 -13.04 -4.42 6.84
N ASP A 22 -14.09 -3.84 7.43
CA ASP A 22 -15.15 -4.58 8.10
C ASP A 22 -16.14 -5.26 7.13
N GLY A 23 -17.14 -5.96 7.68
CA GLY A 23 -18.18 -6.62 6.89
C GLY A 23 -19.07 -5.68 6.08
N ASN A 24 -19.16 -4.40 6.48
CA ASN A 24 -19.93 -3.37 5.78
C ASN A 24 -19.11 -2.71 4.67
N GLY A 25 -17.84 -3.10 4.47
CA GLY A 25 -16.95 -2.51 3.48
C GLY A 25 -16.39 -1.15 3.90
N SER A 26 -16.38 -0.85 5.20
CA SER A 26 -15.77 0.37 5.75
C SER A 26 -14.33 0.11 6.15
N LEU A 27 -13.42 1.04 5.85
CA LEU A 27 -12.08 1.05 6.46
C LEU A 27 -12.21 1.37 7.96
N ARG A 28 -11.50 0.61 8.79
CA ARG A 28 -11.50 0.72 10.25
C ARG A 28 -10.10 0.88 10.79
N VAL A 29 -9.98 1.62 11.89
CA VAL A 29 -8.76 1.71 12.69
C VAL A 29 -9.05 1.37 14.15
N SER A 30 -8.22 0.52 14.75
CA SER A 30 -8.12 0.34 16.19
C SER A 30 -6.74 0.80 16.63
N TRP A 31 -6.62 1.45 17.79
CA TRP A 31 -5.34 2.01 18.22
C TRP A 31 -5.11 1.85 19.71
N VAL A 32 -3.84 1.80 20.09
CA VAL A 32 -3.39 1.78 21.49
C VAL A 32 -2.26 2.77 21.68
N VAL A 33 -2.23 3.43 22.83
CA VAL A 33 -1.18 4.37 23.21
C VAL A 33 -0.38 3.78 24.37
N SER A 34 0.92 3.54 24.17
CA SER A 34 1.81 2.93 25.15
C SER A 34 1.22 1.61 25.71
N ALA A 35 1.19 1.44 27.03
CA ALA A 35 0.56 0.29 27.70
C ALA A 35 -0.92 0.53 28.05
N GLY A 36 -1.58 1.48 27.38
CA GLY A 36 -2.99 1.79 27.60
C GLY A 36 -3.94 0.72 27.04
N ALA A 37 -5.25 0.98 27.16
CA ALA A 37 -6.28 0.13 26.57
C ALA A 37 -6.38 0.35 25.05
N TRP A 38 -6.81 -0.69 24.34
CA TRP A 38 -7.17 -0.59 22.92
C TRP A 38 -8.45 0.23 22.74
N ASN A 39 -8.48 1.03 21.68
CA ASN A 39 -9.60 1.87 21.26
C ASN A 39 -10.10 1.42 19.88
N GLY A 40 -11.34 1.78 19.53
CA GLY A 40 -11.95 1.44 18.25
C GLY A 40 -12.69 0.09 18.24
N PRO A 41 -13.00 -0.48 17.05
CA PRO A 41 -12.61 0.02 15.72
C PRO A 41 -13.42 1.24 15.24
N ALA A 42 -12.77 2.39 15.06
CA ALA A 42 -13.39 3.59 14.50
C ALA A 42 -13.48 3.51 12.97
N GLN A 43 -14.51 4.12 12.37
CA GLN A 43 -14.68 4.17 10.92
C GLN A 43 -13.87 5.29 10.27
N ILE A 44 -13.21 4.99 9.15
CA ILE A 44 -12.53 5.94 8.28
C ILE A 44 -13.29 5.99 6.94
N GLY A 45 -13.83 7.16 6.60
CA GLY A 45 -14.59 7.34 5.36
C GLY A 45 -15.97 6.68 5.35
N PRO A 46 -16.57 6.50 4.15
CA PRO A 46 -17.93 5.96 4.00
C PRO A 46 -17.98 4.42 4.11
N ALA A 47 -19.17 3.91 4.42
CA ALA A 47 -19.44 2.47 4.34
C ALA A 47 -19.65 2.02 2.89
N GLY A 48 -19.43 0.73 2.63
CA GLY A 48 -19.65 0.11 1.33
C GLY A 48 -18.57 0.40 0.27
N LEU A 49 -17.56 1.23 0.55
CA LEU A 49 -16.54 1.61 -0.41
C LEU A 49 -15.64 0.44 -0.84
N PHE A 50 -15.27 -0.42 0.11
CA PHE A 50 -14.38 -1.56 -0.12
C PHE A 50 -15.15 -2.88 -0.07
N PRO A 51 -14.66 -3.94 -0.74
CA PRO A 51 -15.17 -5.28 -0.48
C PRO A 51 -14.83 -5.69 0.96
N SER A 52 -15.68 -6.50 1.60
CA SER A 52 -15.42 -6.97 2.96
C SER A 52 -14.08 -7.70 3.02
N ARG A 53 -13.25 -7.40 4.03
CA ARG A 53 -11.91 -8.00 4.20
C ARG A 53 -10.94 -7.71 3.03
N ALA A 54 -11.13 -6.59 2.31
CA ALA A 54 -10.14 -6.09 1.35
C ALA A 54 -8.74 -6.04 1.97
N ALA A 55 -7.71 -6.20 1.14
CA ALA A 55 -6.36 -5.99 1.60
C ALA A 55 -6.13 -4.52 1.96
N VAL A 56 -5.28 -4.29 2.95
CA VAL A 56 -4.85 -2.97 3.37
C VAL A 56 -3.34 -2.96 3.47
N ALA A 57 -2.73 -1.84 3.12
CA ALA A 57 -1.34 -1.53 3.42
C ALA A 57 -1.27 -0.16 4.10
N SER A 58 -0.25 0.08 4.89
CA SER A 58 -0.04 1.36 5.56
C SER A 58 1.42 1.77 5.49
N SER A 59 1.68 3.06 5.37
CA SER A 59 3.03 3.62 5.33
C SER A 59 3.03 5.04 5.88
N ASN A 60 4.21 5.52 6.27
CA ASN A 60 4.45 6.96 6.29
C ASN A 60 4.33 7.51 4.85
N GLN A 61 3.82 8.73 4.69
CA GLN A 61 4.07 9.48 3.44
C GLN A 61 5.46 10.11 3.56
N PHE A 62 6.47 9.45 3.00
CA PHE A 62 7.87 9.87 3.10
C PHE A 62 8.04 11.33 2.64
N GLY A 63 8.80 12.10 3.42
CA GLY A 63 8.88 13.56 3.28
C GLY A 63 7.87 14.36 4.13
N ILE A 64 6.87 13.70 4.72
CA ILE A 64 5.91 14.29 5.67
C ILE A 64 5.95 13.49 6.99
N PRO A 65 6.82 13.84 7.96
CA PRO A 65 7.16 12.99 9.11
C PRO A 65 6.00 12.65 10.06
N ASN A 66 4.87 13.33 9.93
CA ASN A 66 3.70 13.19 10.78
C ASN A 66 2.46 12.73 10.01
N GLN A 67 2.61 12.18 8.80
CA GLN A 67 1.49 11.68 8.02
C GLN A 67 1.51 10.16 7.90
N THR A 68 0.38 9.54 8.23
CA THR A 68 0.16 8.10 8.03
C THR A 68 -0.84 7.89 6.91
N ASP A 69 -0.44 7.10 5.91
CA ASP A 69 -1.27 6.72 4.77
C ASP A 69 -1.74 5.28 4.91
N VAL A 70 -2.97 5.02 4.44
CA VAL A 70 -3.59 3.69 4.37
C VAL A 70 -4.18 3.48 2.97
N PHE A 71 -3.80 2.37 2.35
CA PHE A 71 -4.15 2.03 0.98
C PHE A 71 -5.09 0.83 0.93
N ALA A 72 -6.10 0.91 0.07
CA ALA A 72 -7.02 -0.20 -0.23
C ALA A 72 -7.60 -0.04 -1.64
N VAL A 73 -7.94 -1.15 -2.30
CA VAL A 73 -8.62 -1.13 -3.60
C VAL A 73 -10.13 -1.20 -3.41
N GLY A 74 -10.84 -0.20 -3.93
CA GLY A 74 -12.29 -0.05 -3.86
C GLY A 74 -13.06 -1.14 -4.62
N ARG A 75 -14.38 -1.19 -4.42
CA ARG A 75 -15.26 -2.10 -5.18
C ARG A 75 -15.29 -1.82 -6.68
N ASP A 76 -14.97 -0.58 -7.06
CA ASP A 76 -14.84 -0.13 -8.44
C ASP A 76 -13.48 -0.48 -9.06
N GLY A 77 -12.56 -1.07 -8.29
CA GLY A 77 -11.22 -1.43 -8.76
C GLY A 77 -10.20 -0.28 -8.74
N ALA A 78 -10.54 0.88 -8.18
CA ALA A 78 -9.60 1.97 -7.99
C ALA A 78 -8.77 1.76 -6.71
N LEU A 79 -7.44 1.94 -6.80
CA LEU A 79 -6.57 2.16 -5.64
C LEU A 79 -6.94 3.47 -4.95
N ASN A 80 -7.18 3.43 -3.64
CA ASN A 80 -7.53 4.57 -2.80
C ASN A 80 -6.49 4.78 -1.70
N VAL A 81 -6.35 6.04 -1.25
CA VAL A 81 -5.58 6.43 -0.06
C VAL A 81 -6.46 7.18 0.94
N ALA A 82 -6.36 6.82 2.21
CA ALA A 82 -6.82 7.62 3.35
C ALA A 82 -5.60 8.03 4.17
N TRP A 83 -5.63 9.20 4.79
CA TRP A 83 -4.48 9.68 5.56
C TRP A 83 -4.87 10.49 6.79
N VAL A 84 -3.99 10.50 7.77
CA VAL A 84 -4.09 11.32 8.99
C VAL A 84 -2.77 12.02 9.25
N VAL A 85 -2.85 13.26 9.75
CA VAL A 85 -1.69 14.06 10.14
C VAL A 85 -1.70 14.24 11.65
N SER A 86 -0.64 13.81 12.34
CA SER A 86 -0.55 13.85 13.81
C SER A 86 -1.81 13.26 14.45
N ALA A 87 -2.54 14.01 15.30
CA ALA A 87 -3.76 13.57 16.00
C ALA A 87 -5.05 14.12 15.37
N ASP A 88 -4.98 14.64 14.13
CA ASP A 88 -6.12 15.23 13.45
C ASP A 88 -7.14 14.16 13.02
N ARG A 89 -8.25 14.60 12.42
CA ARG A 89 -9.24 13.69 11.84
C ARG A 89 -8.70 13.06 10.55
N TRP A 90 -9.13 11.83 10.30
CA TRP A 90 -8.84 11.12 9.06
C TRP A 90 -9.43 11.83 7.84
N ASN A 91 -8.67 11.80 6.74
CA ASN A 91 -9.04 12.29 5.43
C ASN A 91 -9.27 11.12 4.46
N GLY A 92 -10.03 11.35 3.40
CA GLY A 92 -10.35 10.33 2.40
C GLY A 92 -11.27 9.21 2.95
N PRO A 93 -11.23 8.01 2.35
CA PRO A 93 -10.37 7.61 1.24
C PRO A 93 -10.68 8.35 -0.08
N THR A 94 -9.64 8.61 -0.88
CA THR A 94 -9.74 9.25 -2.21
C THR A 94 -9.04 8.36 -3.25
N PRO A 95 -9.59 8.19 -4.47
CA PRO A 95 -8.95 7.38 -5.50
C PRO A 95 -7.68 8.05 -6.03
N ILE A 96 -6.63 7.24 -6.20
CA ILE A 96 -5.32 7.61 -6.79
C ILE A 96 -5.02 6.82 -8.07
N SER A 97 -6.05 6.17 -8.63
CA SER A 97 -6.01 5.50 -9.93
C SER A 97 -7.40 5.51 -10.55
N ALA A 98 -7.50 5.16 -11.84
CA ALA A 98 -8.77 4.98 -12.51
C ALA A 98 -9.52 3.74 -11.98
N ALA A 99 -10.85 3.79 -12.02
CA ALA A 99 -11.68 2.62 -11.76
C ALA A 99 -11.41 1.50 -12.80
N GLY A 100 -11.56 0.24 -12.38
CA GLY A 100 -11.35 -0.95 -13.21
C GLY A 100 -9.89 -1.28 -13.53
N LEU A 101 -8.93 -0.71 -12.80
CA LEU A 101 -7.51 -1.03 -13.00
C LEU A 101 -7.08 -2.29 -12.24
N PHE A 102 -7.57 -2.45 -11.01
CA PHE A 102 -7.21 -3.55 -10.12
C PHE A 102 -8.46 -4.36 -9.72
N PRO A 103 -8.30 -5.66 -9.40
CA PRO A 103 -9.38 -6.41 -8.77
C PRO A 103 -9.81 -5.74 -7.46
N ALA A 104 -11.12 -5.71 -7.21
CA ALA A 104 -11.63 -5.16 -5.96
C ALA A 104 -10.99 -5.84 -4.74
N GLY A 105 -10.39 -5.06 -3.83
CA GLY A 105 -9.69 -5.57 -2.65
C GLY A 105 -8.38 -6.34 -2.95
N ALA A 106 -7.77 -6.11 -4.11
CA ALA A 106 -6.44 -6.61 -4.48
C ALA A 106 -5.41 -6.37 -3.37
N ALA A 107 -4.41 -7.25 -3.29
CA ALA A 107 -3.29 -7.07 -2.38
C ALA A 107 -2.46 -5.84 -2.75
N ILE A 108 -1.92 -5.20 -1.72
CA ILE A 108 -1.15 -3.95 -1.83
C ILE A 108 0.08 -4.07 -0.93
N ALA A 109 1.20 -3.53 -1.39
CA ALA A 109 2.37 -3.26 -0.55
C ALA A 109 2.79 -1.80 -0.75
N ALA A 110 3.31 -1.17 0.30
CA ALA A 110 3.80 0.20 0.25
C ALA A 110 5.23 0.26 0.82
N SER A 111 6.06 1.14 0.29
CA SER A 111 7.45 1.30 0.74
C SER A 111 7.96 2.70 0.42
N ASN A 112 9.02 3.11 1.11
CA ASN A 112 9.90 4.14 0.58
C ASN A 112 10.56 3.63 -0.72
N GLN A 113 10.78 4.50 -1.72
CA GLN A 113 11.73 4.20 -2.78
C GLN A 113 13.14 4.51 -2.24
N PHE A 114 13.86 3.48 -1.78
CA PHE A 114 15.16 3.63 -1.15
C PHE A 114 16.14 4.39 -2.05
N GLY A 115 16.83 5.37 -1.46
CA GLY A 115 17.64 6.36 -2.20
C GLY A 115 16.90 7.65 -2.56
N ILE A 116 15.57 7.72 -2.39
CA ILE A 116 14.75 8.93 -2.54
C ILE A 116 13.96 9.17 -1.24
N PRO A 117 14.50 9.94 -0.28
CA PRO A 117 13.99 9.98 1.11
C PRO A 117 12.55 10.50 1.29
N ASN A 118 12.00 11.11 0.25
CA ASN A 118 10.69 11.75 0.25
C ASN A 118 9.72 11.11 -0.76
N GLN A 119 9.99 9.89 -1.22
CA GLN A 119 9.11 9.19 -2.15
C GLN A 119 8.47 7.97 -1.50
N THR A 120 7.14 7.89 -1.62
CA THR A 120 6.35 6.72 -1.20
C THR A 120 5.83 6.02 -2.43
N ASP A 121 6.12 4.72 -2.53
CA ASP A 121 5.64 3.85 -3.60
C ASP A 121 4.56 2.91 -3.08
N VAL A 122 3.57 2.63 -3.93
CA VAL A 122 2.46 1.71 -3.68
C VAL A 122 2.32 0.76 -4.85
N PHE A 123 2.34 -0.53 -4.54
CA PHE A 123 2.37 -1.61 -5.53
C PHE A 123 1.11 -2.45 -5.45
N ALA A 124 0.60 -2.85 -6.62
CA ALA A 124 -0.48 -3.82 -6.76
C ALA A 124 -0.41 -4.48 -8.15
N VAL A 125 -1.01 -5.67 -8.29
CA VAL A 125 -1.13 -6.35 -9.59
C VAL A 125 -2.49 -6.06 -10.21
N SER A 126 -2.49 -5.47 -11.41
CA SER A 126 -3.69 -5.06 -12.15
C SER A 126 -4.52 -6.23 -12.65
N ASP A 127 -5.73 -5.95 -13.16
CA ASP A 127 -6.59 -6.95 -13.81
C ASP A 127 -5.92 -7.63 -15.02
N SER A 128 -5.00 -6.93 -15.68
CA SER A 128 -4.18 -7.49 -16.76
C SER A 128 -3.08 -8.45 -16.27
N GLY A 129 -2.86 -8.60 -14.96
CA GLY A 129 -1.78 -9.41 -14.39
C GLY A 129 -0.40 -8.74 -14.43
N ALA A 130 -0.33 -7.43 -14.68
CA ALA A 130 0.91 -6.68 -14.60
C ALA A 130 1.12 -6.14 -13.18
N LEU A 131 2.35 -6.20 -12.68
CA LEU A 131 2.76 -5.46 -11.49
C LEU A 131 2.78 -3.97 -11.83
N ASN A 132 2.15 -3.14 -11.00
CA ASN A 132 2.09 -1.70 -11.18
C ASN A 132 2.66 -0.97 -9.95
N VAL A 133 3.15 0.24 -10.18
CA VAL A 133 3.58 1.18 -9.13
C VAL A 133 2.88 2.52 -9.31
N ALA A 134 2.31 3.04 -8.23
CA ALA A 134 1.94 4.44 -8.06
C ALA A 134 2.87 5.08 -7.02
N TRP A 135 3.17 6.36 -7.15
CA TRP A 135 4.10 7.02 -6.23
C TRP A 135 3.74 8.49 -5.98
N VAL A 136 4.18 9.00 -4.83
CA VAL A 136 4.08 10.42 -4.47
C VAL A 136 5.39 10.91 -3.88
N VAL A 137 5.74 12.16 -4.18
CA VAL A 137 6.93 12.84 -3.66
C VAL A 137 6.49 13.95 -2.71
N SER A 138 6.91 13.90 -1.45
CA SER A 138 6.51 14.88 -0.43
C SER A 138 4.98 15.08 -0.40
N ALA A 139 4.48 16.31 -0.48
CA ALA A 139 3.05 16.66 -0.51
C ALA A 139 2.51 16.91 -1.93
N GLU A 140 3.20 16.43 -2.96
CA GLU A 140 2.76 16.58 -4.34
C GLU A 140 1.56 15.68 -4.66
N ARG A 141 1.08 15.73 -5.92
CA ARG A 141 0.02 14.84 -6.40
C ARG A 141 0.58 13.44 -6.67
N TRP A 142 -0.29 12.44 -6.51
CA TRP A 142 0.01 11.05 -6.88
C TRP A 142 0.28 10.91 -8.38
N ASN A 143 1.25 10.06 -8.71
CA ASN A 143 1.63 9.66 -10.05
C ASN A 143 1.27 8.19 -10.31
N GLY A 144 1.12 7.84 -11.60
CA GLY A 144 0.76 6.49 -12.01
C GLY A 144 -0.71 6.14 -11.68
N PRO A 145 -1.02 4.85 -11.46
CA PRO A 145 -0.11 3.70 -11.53
C PRO A 145 0.39 3.42 -12.96
N ILE A 146 1.63 2.96 -13.08
CA ILE A 146 2.20 2.47 -14.36
C ILE A 146 2.65 1.01 -14.22
N PRO A 147 2.57 0.20 -15.30
CA PRO A 147 3.05 -1.18 -15.26
C PRO A 147 4.58 -1.23 -15.24
N ILE A 148 5.13 -2.09 -14.38
CA ILE A 148 6.57 -2.39 -14.25
C ILE A 148 6.88 -3.87 -14.56
N SER A 149 5.87 -4.62 -15.02
CA SER A 149 6.02 -5.95 -15.62
C SER A 149 5.13 -6.08 -16.86
N ALA A 150 5.36 -7.12 -17.65
CA ALA A 150 4.44 -7.49 -18.73
C ALA A 150 3.07 -7.91 -18.18
N ALA A 151 2.03 -7.75 -19.01
CA ALA A 151 0.71 -8.31 -18.72
C ALA A 151 0.76 -9.84 -18.67
N GLY A 152 -0.09 -10.44 -17.84
CA GLY A 152 -0.17 -11.89 -17.63
C GLY A 152 0.99 -12.49 -16.84
N HIS A 153 1.90 -11.67 -16.29
CA HIS A 153 3.07 -12.18 -15.55
C HIS A 153 2.71 -12.68 -14.15
N PHE A 154 1.72 -12.05 -13.50
CA PHE A 154 1.23 -12.45 -12.18
C PHE A 154 -0.30 -12.67 -12.21
N PRO A 155 -0.85 -13.49 -11.29
CA PRO A 155 -2.29 -13.53 -11.06
C PRO A 155 -2.82 -12.13 -10.68
N ALA A 156 -3.98 -11.73 -11.21
CA ALA A 156 -4.57 -10.43 -10.89
C ALA A 156 -4.79 -10.27 -9.38
N GLY A 157 -4.31 -9.16 -8.80
CA GLY A 157 -4.38 -8.91 -7.37
C GLY A 157 -3.54 -9.85 -6.49
N ALA A 158 -2.53 -10.53 -7.06
CA ALA A 158 -1.63 -11.42 -6.34
C ALA A 158 -1.01 -10.74 -5.10
N PRO A 159 -0.84 -11.49 -3.99
CA PRO A 159 -0.07 -11.01 -2.84
C PRO A 159 1.33 -10.61 -3.25
N LEU A 160 1.79 -9.50 -2.67
CA LEU A 160 3.12 -8.97 -2.90
C LEU A 160 3.69 -8.37 -1.61
N ALA A 161 5.00 -8.24 -1.57
CA ALA A 161 5.73 -7.61 -0.48
C ALA A 161 6.84 -6.72 -1.03
N THR A 162 7.27 -5.76 -0.23
CA THR A 162 8.32 -4.81 -0.57
C THR A 162 9.40 -4.79 0.50
N SER A 163 10.63 -4.50 0.10
CA SER A 163 11.70 -4.29 1.06
C SER A 163 12.85 -3.49 0.46
N ASN A 164 13.72 -2.99 1.34
CA ASN A 164 15.06 -2.63 0.94
C ASN A 164 15.86 -3.91 0.69
N GLN A 165 16.69 -3.97 -0.35
CA GLN A 165 17.70 -5.03 -0.43
C GLN A 165 18.82 -4.72 0.56
N PHE A 166 18.76 -5.27 1.79
CA PHE A 166 19.72 -4.97 2.84
C PHE A 166 21.16 -5.20 2.38
N GLY A 167 22.02 -4.21 2.60
CA GLY A 167 23.38 -4.15 2.04
C GLY A 167 23.49 -3.27 0.79
N ILE A 168 22.38 -2.90 0.16
CA ILE A 168 22.28 -1.95 -0.96
C ILE A 168 21.32 -0.82 -0.55
N PRO A 169 21.82 0.28 0.05
CA PRO A 169 20.98 1.29 0.72
C PRO A 169 19.97 2.04 -0.15
N ASN A 170 20.09 1.93 -1.47
CA ASN A 170 19.29 2.65 -2.45
C ASN A 170 18.52 1.71 -3.39
N GLN A 171 18.32 0.45 -2.99
CA GLN A 171 17.57 -0.51 -3.79
C GLN A 171 16.25 -0.89 -3.12
N THR A 172 15.17 -0.76 -3.87
CA THR A 172 13.83 -1.20 -3.47
C THR A 172 13.45 -2.43 -4.27
N ASP A 173 13.09 -3.50 -3.57
CA ASP A 173 12.65 -4.77 -4.14
C ASP A 173 11.14 -4.95 -3.95
N VAL A 174 10.49 -5.54 -4.95
CA VAL A 174 9.09 -5.96 -4.94
C VAL A 174 9.01 -7.43 -5.28
N PHE A 175 8.37 -8.21 -4.41
CA PHE A 175 8.26 -9.66 -4.52
C PHE A 175 6.82 -10.08 -4.78
N ALA A 176 6.60 -10.96 -5.75
CA ALA A 176 5.32 -11.60 -6.01
C ALA A 176 5.55 -12.99 -6.63
N ALA A 177 4.60 -13.91 -6.44
CA ALA A 177 4.64 -15.23 -7.08
C ALA A 177 3.77 -15.25 -8.34
N ASP A 178 4.24 -15.92 -9.39
CA ASP A 178 3.46 -16.13 -10.62
C ASP A 178 2.40 -17.25 -10.46
N SER A 179 1.70 -17.58 -11.55
CA SER A 179 0.66 -18.63 -11.52
C SER A 179 1.21 -20.03 -11.28
N ASP A 180 2.49 -20.27 -11.54
CA ASP A 180 3.17 -21.54 -11.31
C ASP A 180 3.76 -21.63 -9.89
N GLY A 181 3.58 -20.55 -9.09
CA GLY A 181 4.07 -20.45 -7.72
C GLY A 181 5.56 -20.11 -7.62
N VAL A 182 6.20 -19.72 -8.72
CA VAL A 182 7.60 -19.29 -8.73
C VAL A 182 7.67 -17.87 -8.17
N LEU A 183 8.59 -17.64 -7.23
CA LEU A 183 8.83 -16.32 -6.66
C LEU A 183 9.62 -15.45 -7.64
N HIS A 184 9.21 -14.20 -7.83
CA HIS A 184 9.91 -13.22 -8.65
C HIS A 184 10.27 -11.98 -7.84
N VAL A 185 11.32 -11.29 -8.28
CA VAL A 185 11.71 -9.96 -7.79
C VAL A 185 11.82 -8.96 -8.93
N ALA A 186 11.18 -7.81 -8.76
CA ALA A 186 11.45 -6.60 -9.53
C ALA A 186 12.15 -5.58 -8.61
N TRP A 187 13.06 -4.77 -9.15
CA TRP A 187 13.80 -3.81 -8.33
C TRP A 187 14.11 -2.51 -9.05
N VAL A 188 14.30 -1.46 -8.26
CA VAL A 188 14.75 -0.14 -8.73
C VAL A 188 15.87 0.38 -7.83
N VAL A 189 16.84 1.06 -8.43
CA VAL A 189 17.97 1.68 -7.73
C VAL A 189 17.86 3.20 -7.83
N SER A 190 17.70 3.89 -6.69
CA SER A 190 17.45 5.34 -6.62
C SER A 190 16.32 5.75 -7.59
N ALA A 191 16.50 6.79 -8.42
CA ALA A 191 15.55 7.24 -9.45
C ALA A 191 15.75 6.55 -10.81
N GLY A 192 16.36 5.36 -10.82
CA GLY A 192 16.60 4.58 -12.03
C GLY A 192 15.31 3.96 -12.60
N ASN A 193 15.47 3.22 -13.69
CA ASN A 193 14.38 2.43 -14.27
C ASN A 193 14.16 1.15 -13.45
N TRP A 194 12.91 0.68 -13.44
CA TRP A 194 12.55 -0.64 -12.92
C TRP A 194 13.21 -1.76 -13.73
N ASN A 195 13.66 -2.79 -13.01
CA ASN A 195 14.30 -3.99 -13.55
C ASN A 195 13.46 -5.22 -13.18
N GLY A 196 13.58 -6.29 -13.97
CA GLY A 196 12.79 -7.51 -13.79
C GLY A 196 11.33 -7.34 -14.23
N PRO A 197 10.39 -8.11 -13.63
CA PRO A 197 10.64 -9.14 -12.63
C PRO A 197 11.48 -10.32 -13.18
N ILE A 198 12.32 -10.92 -12.34
CA ILE A 198 13.03 -12.18 -12.64
C ILE A 198 12.70 -13.22 -11.58
N SER A 199 12.69 -14.49 -11.97
CA SER A 199 12.48 -15.61 -11.05
C SER A 199 13.66 -15.79 -10.11
N ILE A 200 13.38 -16.07 -8.84
CA ILE A 200 14.37 -16.33 -7.80
C ILE A 200 14.06 -17.64 -7.06
N ALA A 201 15.10 -18.23 -6.47
CA ALA A 201 15.06 -19.52 -5.76
C ALA A 201 14.68 -19.39 -4.29
#